data_AF-A0A6H5KQ10-F1
#
_entry.id   AF-A0A6H5KQ10-F1
#
_cell.length_a   1.000
_cell.length_b   1.000
_cell.length_c   1.000
_cell.angle_alpha   90.00
_cell.angle_beta   90.00
_cell.angle_gamma   90.00
#
_symmetry.space_group_name_H-M   'P 1'
#
loop_
_entity.id
_entity.type
_entity.pdbx_description
1 polymer ?
#
loop_
_entity_poly.entity_id
_entity_poly.type
_entity_poly.pdbx_seq_one_letter_code
_entity_poly.pdbx_strand_id
1 'polypeptide(L)'
;MSGWNAYVDTQLVATGAVCQAGIFGKADMQCYANAGDFQLRAYNTAVTGDDGVERDTAINEAADILGFVTNGTKATTGWRMNGTKYVVLRELEGPVLYLKRTKGSACFACTNTLVIVGVFDDEACKEQHPSATAGALACNKAVEDLAEYLRTAGY
;
A
#
# COMPACT_ATOMS: atom_id res chain seq x y z
N MET A 1 17.94 -2.90 15.87
CA MET A 1 16.55 -2.82 15.37
C MET A 1 16.25 -1.35 15.13
N SER A 2 15.92 -0.97 13.90
CA SER A 2 15.52 0.42 13.59
C SER A 2 14.22 0.74 14.33
N GLY A 3 14.05 1.99 14.79
CA GLY A 3 12.81 2.42 15.43
C GLY A 3 11.57 2.31 14.52
N TRP A 4 11.77 2.18 13.20
CA TRP A 4 10.71 2.08 12.20
C TRP A 4 9.92 0.77 12.25
N ASN A 5 10.56 -0.36 12.56
CA ASN A 5 9.86 -1.65 12.65
C ASN A 5 8.81 -1.64 13.77
N ALA A 6 9.07 -0.93 14.87
CA ALA A 6 8.10 -0.80 15.95
C ALA A 6 6.80 -0.14 15.49
N TYR A 7 6.85 0.85 14.58
CA TYR A 7 5.64 1.44 14.03
C TYR A 7 4.85 0.44 13.19
N VAL A 8 5.52 -0.34 12.32
CA VAL A 8 4.85 -1.36 11.51
C VAL A 8 4.23 -2.44 12.40
N ASP A 9 4.99 -2.97 13.35
CA ASP A 9 4.55 -4.08 14.19
C ASP A 9 3.40 -3.66 15.12
N THR A 10 3.49 -2.48 15.74
CA THR A 10 2.53 -2.08 16.79
C THR A 10 1.35 -1.26 16.28
N GLN A 11 1.56 -0.39 15.27
CA GLN A 11 0.51 0.52 14.78
C GLN A 11 -0.19 0.00 13.53
N LEU A 12 0.37 -1.01 12.85
CA LEU A 12 -0.27 -1.64 11.69
C LEU A 12 -0.61 -3.10 11.98
N VAL A 13 0.37 -3.97 12.17
CA VAL A 13 0.13 -5.42 12.26
C VAL A 13 -0.62 -5.81 13.52
N ALA A 14 -0.22 -5.29 14.69
CA ALA A 14 -0.86 -5.63 15.97
C ALA A 14 -2.31 -5.12 16.09
N THR A 15 -2.74 -4.19 15.23
CA THR A 15 -4.15 -3.77 15.15
C THR A 15 -5.06 -4.88 14.61
N GLY A 16 -4.47 -5.87 13.93
CA GLY A 16 -5.20 -6.90 13.21
C GLY A 16 -5.86 -6.43 11.94
N ALA A 17 -5.74 -5.15 11.58
CA ALA A 17 -6.32 -4.59 10.37
C ALA A 17 -5.44 -4.74 9.14
N VAL A 18 -4.14 -5.04 9.33
CA VAL A 18 -3.14 -5.05 8.28
C VAL A 18 -2.30 -6.34 8.37
N CYS A 19 -2.27 -7.13 7.31
CA CYS A 19 -1.50 -8.38 7.24
C CYS A 19 -0.16 -8.22 6.50
N GLN A 20 -0.03 -7.19 5.67
CA GLN A 20 1.24 -6.83 5.03
C GLN A 20 1.39 -5.31 5.04
N ALA A 21 2.58 -4.83 5.34
CA ALA A 21 2.81 -3.40 5.51
C ALA A 21 4.25 -3.00 5.21
N GLY A 22 4.45 -1.74 4.87
CA GLY A 22 5.77 -1.14 4.76
C GLY A 22 5.76 0.37 4.90
N ILE A 23 6.89 0.90 5.38
CA ILE A 23 7.19 2.34 5.43
C ILE A 23 8.34 2.58 4.47
N PHE A 24 8.14 3.53 3.55
CA PHE A 24 9.09 3.85 2.49
C PHE A 24 9.43 5.35 2.50
N GLY A 25 10.66 5.69 2.15
CA GLY A 25 11.05 7.08 1.92
C GLY A 25 10.32 7.65 0.70
N LYS A 26 9.71 8.83 0.83
CA LYS A 26 8.96 9.48 -0.27
C LYS A 26 9.83 9.89 -1.45
N ALA A 27 11.12 10.13 -1.22
CA ALA A 27 12.06 10.60 -2.25
C ALA A 27 12.47 9.51 -3.25
N ASP A 28 12.58 8.27 -2.79
CA ASP A 28 13.22 7.17 -3.54
C ASP A 28 12.55 5.80 -3.35
N MET A 29 11.50 5.73 -2.53
CA MET A 29 10.83 4.50 -2.10
C MET A 29 11.74 3.51 -1.36
N GLN A 30 12.84 3.99 -0.74
CA GLN A 30 13.68 3.13 0.09
C GLN A 30 12.87 2.56 1.27
N CYS A 31 12.91 1.24 1.45
CA CYS A 31 12.22 0.57 2.55
C CYS A 31 12.90 0.88 3.90
N TYR A 32 12.15 1.47 4.83
CA TYR A 32 12.61 1.79 6.19
C TYR A 32 12.18 0.71 7.19
N ALA A 33 11.01 0.11 6.96
CA ALA A 33 10.46 -1.01 7.73
C ALA A 33 9.40 -1.76 6.90
N ASN A 34 9.21 -3.04 7.19
CA ASN A 34 8.18 -3.87 6.58
C ASN A 34 7.69 -4.96 7.54
N ALA A 35 6.50 -5.49 7.26
CA ALA A 35 5.96 -6.67 7.93
C ALA A 35 6.32 -7.91 7.11
N GLY A 36 7.11 -8.81 7.71
CA GLY A 36 7.55 -10.04 7.05
C GLY A 36 8.28 -9.77 5.72
N ASP A 37 7.88 -10.48 4.67
CA ASP A 37 8.49 -10.37 3.33
C ASP A 37 7.81 -9.33 2.42
N PHE A 38 7.01 -8.42 2.99
CA PHE A 38 6.38 -7.37 2.20
C PHE A 38 7.42 -6.44 1.58
N GLN A 39 7.35 -6.25 0.27
CA GLN A 39 8.23 -5.35 -0.46
C GLN A 39 7.53 -4.84 -1.73
N LEU A 40 7.89 -3.64 -2.17
CA LEU A 40 7.55 -3.13 -3.48
C LEU A 40 8.47 -3.77 -4.52
N ARG A 41 7.88 -4.38 -5.56
CA ARG A 41 8.60 -5.24 -6.50
C ARG A 41 8.77 -4.59 -7.87
N ALA A 42 9.85 -4.98 -8.55
CA ALA A 42 10.03 -4.78 -9.98
C ALA A 42 10.08 -6.15 -10.68
N TYR A 43 9.22 -6.37 -11.68
CA TYR A 43 9.07 -7.66 -12.35
C TYR A 43 8.35 -7.51 -13.68
N ASN A 44 8.52 -8.49 -14.57
CA ASN A 44 7.77 -8.58 -15.82
C ASN A 44 6.52 -9.44 -15.63
N THR A 45 5.40 -9.04 -16.21
CA THR A 45 4.18 -9.85 -16.23
C THR A 45 3.34 -9.56 -17.46
N ALA A 46 2.56 -10.56 -17.90
CA ALA A 46 1.58 -10.38 -18.97
C ALA A 46 0.47 -9.44 -18.51
N VAL A 47 0.25 -8.37 -19.27
CA VAL A 47 -0.85 -7.43 -19.08
C VAL A 47 -1.71 -7.45 -20.34
N THR A 48 -2.98 -7.78 -20.18
CA THR A 48 -3.98 -7.68 -21.25
C THR A 48 -4.31 -6.21 -21.49
N GLY A 49 -4.06 -5.72 -22.70
CA GLY A 49 -4.46 -4.39 -23.12
C GLY A 49 -5.96 -4.29 -23.43
N ASP A 50 -6.44 -3.07 -23.68
CA ASP A 50 -7.84 -2.81 -24.03
C ASP A 50 -8.24 -3.44 -25.38
N ASP A 51 -7.25 -3.78 -26.21
CA ASP A 51 -7.40 -4.54 -27.46
C ASP A 51 -7.49 -6.05 -27.25
N GLY A 52 -7.47 -6.52 -26.00
CA GLY A 52 -7.47 -7.93 -25.63
C GLY A 52 -6.13 -8.64 -25.85
N VAL A 53 -5.08 -7.92 -26.29
CA VAL A 53 -3.77 -8.49 -26.56
C VAL A 53 -2.92 -8.46 -25.30
N GLU A 54 -2.39 -9.63 -24.92
CA GLU A 54 -1.43 -9.74 -23.83
C GLU A 54 -0.04 -9.28 -24.27
N ARG A 55 0.59 -8.47 -23.42
CA ARG A 55 1.95 -7.98 -23.62
C ARG A 55 2.76 -8.19 -22.35
N ASP A 56 3.98 -8.69 -22.51
CA ASP A 56 4.91 -8.72 -21.39
C ASP A 56 5.28 -7.26 -21.03
N THR A 57 4.96 -6.88 -19.81
CA THR A 57 5.06 -5.50 -19.36
C THR A 57 5.88 -5.43 -18.09
N ALA A 58 6.88 -4.56 -18.08
CA ALA A 58 7.66 -4.26 -16.88
C ALA A 58 6.79 -3.50 -15.88
N ILE A 59 6.64 -4.07 -14.69
CA ILE A 59 5.99 -3.47 -13.53
C ILE A 59 7.08 -3.00 -12.58
N ASN A 60 6.93 -1.80 -12.03
CA ASN A 60 7.74 -1.31 -10.93
C ASN A 60 6.85 -0.59 -9.91
N GLU A 61 6.46 -1.32 -8.87
CA GLU A 61 5.51 -0.85 -7.85
C GLU A 61 6.01 0.41 -7.12
N ALA A 62 7.32 0.48 -6.86
CA ALA A 62 7.95 1.65 -6.27
C ALA A 62 7.90 2.86 -7.22
N ALA A 63 8.23 2.67 -8.50
CA ALA A 63 8.16 3.76 -9.48
C ALA A 63 6.73 4.27 -9.70
N ASP A 64 5.73 3.37 -9.69
CA ASP A 64 4.32 3.72 -9.80
C ASP A 64 3.86 4.59 -8.62
N ILE A 65 4.18 4.19 -7.40
CA ILE A 65 3.88 4.99 -6.19
C ILE A 65 4.64 6.32 -6.24
N LEU A 66 5.94 6.30 -6.54
CA LEU A 66 6.77 7.50 -6.60
C LEU A 66 6.24 8.52 -7.61
N GLY A 67 5.86 8.06 -8.81
CA GLY A 67 5.30 8.89 -9.86
C GLY A 67 3.98 9.55 -9.43
N PHE A 68 3.15 8.85 -8.67
CA PHE A 68 1.92 9.42 -8.13
C PHE A 68 2.16 10.44 -7.02
N VAL A 69 2.98 10.10 -6.03
CA VAL A 69 3.18 10.97 -4.85
C VAL A 69 4.00 12.22 -5.19
N THR A 70 4.75 12.19 -6.29
CA THR A 70 5.56 13.32 -6.78
C THR A 70 4.80 14.15 -7.81
N ASN A 71 4.15 13.51 -8.79
CA ASN A 71 3.63 14.17 -9.98
C ASN A 71 2.15 13.87 -10.28
N GLY A 72 1.45 13.12 -9.40
CA GLY A 72 0.07 12.68 -9.65
C GLY A 72 -0.06 11.65 -10.79
N THR A 73 1.06 11.08 -11.27
CA THR A 73 1.06 10.11 -12.38
C THR A 73 0.40 8.80 -11.94
N LYS A 74 -0.59 8.33 -12.70
CA LYS A 74 -1.31 7.08 -12.39
C LYS A 74 -0.58 5.88 -12.99
N ALA A 75 -0.57 4.76 -12.27
CA ALA A 75 -0.08 3.49 -12.76
C ALA A 75 -0.92 3.01 -13.96
N THR A 76 -0.35 3.02 -15.16
CA THR A 76 -1.06 2.69 -16.42
C THR A 76 -1.44 1.22 -16.53
N THR A 77 -0.73 0.34 -15.83
CA THR A 77 -0.95 -1.11 -15.83
C THR A 77 -1.82 -1.56 -14.65
N GLY A 78 -2.26 -0.63 -13.81
CA GLY A 78 -2.96 -0.86 -12.55
C GLY A 78 -2.03 -0.92 -11.33
N TRP A 79 -2.58 -0.56 -10.18
CA TRP A 79 -1.86 -0.51 -8.91
C TRP A 79 -1.49 -1.89 -8.43
N ARG A 80 -0.26 -2.08 -7.96
CA ARG A 80 0.21 -3.36 -7.45
C ARG A 80 0.98 -3.19 -6.16
N MET A 81 0.72 -4.07 -5.20
CA MET A 81 1.43 -4.15 -3.93
C MET A 81 1.87 -5.59 -3.73
N ASN A 82 3.17 -5.81 -3.61
CA ASN A 82 3.76 -7.12 -3.35
C ASN A 82 3.35 -8.18 -4.38
N GLY A 83 3.34 -7.79 -5.66
CA GLY A 83 2.98 -8.63 -6.80
C GLY A 83 1.48 -8.71 -7.12
N THR A 84 0.61 -8.21 -6.23
CA THR A 84 -0.84 -8.36 -6.37
C THR A 84 -1.46 -7.10 -6.96
N LYS A 85 -2.28 -7.25 -8.01
CA LYS A 85 -2.98 -6.14 -8.67
C LYS A 85 -4.24 -5.72 -7.89
N TYR A 86 -4.45 -4.42 -7.81
CA TYR A 86 -5.61 -3.76 -7.20
C TYR A 86 -6.22 -2.75 -8.17
N VAL A 87 -7.48 -2.40 -7.91
CA VAL A 87 -8.18 -1.30 -8.58
C VAL A 87 -8.39 -0.15 -7.60
N VAL A 88 -8.37 1.08 -8.11
CA VAL A 88 -8.65 2.27 -7.30
C VAL A 88 -10.10 2.22 -6.84
N LEU A 89 -10.30 2.31 -5.52
CA LEU A 89 -11.61 2.52 -4.92
C LEU A 89 -11.87 4.00 -4.70
N ARG A 90 -10.88 4.71 -4.16
CA ARG A 90 -10.99 6.14 -3.86
C ARG A 90 -9.61 6.78 -3.78
N GLU A 91 -9.53 8.02 -4.20
CA GLU A 91 -8.38 8.91 -4.00
C GLU A 91 -8.82 10.06 -3.09
N LEU A 92 -7.98 10.41 -2.12
CA LEU A 92 -8.20 11.53 -1.22
C LEU A 92 -7.09 12.57 -1.35
N GLU A 93 -7.30 13.72 -0.73
CA GLU A 93 -6.27 14.74 -0.56
C GLU A 93 -5.11 14.21 0.32
N GLY A 94 -3.88 14.71 0.11
CA GLY A 94 -2.72 14.29 0.91
C GLY A 94 -2.04 12.99 0.44
N PRO A 95 -1.83 12.86 -0.89
CA PRO A 95 -1.78 11.59 -1.66
C PRO A 95 -2.11 10.32 -0.87
N VAL A 96 -3.42 10.06 -0.72
CA VAL A 96 -3.94 8.82 -0.15
C VAL A 96 -4.74 8.07 -1.21
N LEU A 97 -4.47 6.77 -1.35
CA LEU A 97 -5.20 5.90 -2.25
C LEU A 97 -5.76 4.69 -1.51
N TYR A 98 -7.07 4.52 -1.61
CA TYR A 98 -7.75 3.29 -1.22
C TYR A 98 -7.89 2.39 -2.44
N LEU A 99 -7.42 1.16 -2.28
CA LEU A 99 -7.35 0.16 -3.33
C LEU A 99 -8.15 -1.07 -2.90
N LYS A 100 -8.79 -1.73 -3.85
CA LYS A 100 -9.52 -2.97 -3.61
C LYS A 100 -9.10 -4.06 -4.57
N ARG A 101 -9.28 -5.31 -4.14
CA ARG A 101 -9.24 -6.50 -4.98
C ARG A 101 -10.32 -7.47 -4.52
N THR A 102 -10.46 -8.58 -5.23
CA THR A 102 -11.25 -9.71 -4.72
C THR A 102 -10.62 -10.19 -3.41
N LYS A 103 -11.44 -10.28 -2.34
CA LYS A 103 -11.00 -10.77 -1.01
C LYS A 103 -9.82 -9.98 -0.41
N GLY A 104 -9.78 -8.67 -0.60
CA GLY A 104 -8.78 -7.84 0.05
C GLY A 104 -8.78 -6.38 -0.38
N SER A 105 -7.97 -5.59 0.29
CA SER A 105 -7.77 -4.16 0.02
C SER A 105 -6.33 -3.76 0.29
N ALA A 106 -5.94 -2.61 -0.21
CA ALA A 106 -4.70 -1.97 0.17
C ALA A 106 -4.95 -0.47 0.35
N CYS A 107 -4.14 0.16 1.17
CA CYS A 107 -4.12 1.59 1.38
C CYS A 107 -2.68 2.05 1.33
N PHE A 108 -2.45 3.21 0.73
CA PHE A 108 -1.26 3.97 1.08
C PHE A 108 -1.59 5.42 1.36
N ALA A 109 -0.84 6.00 2.30
CA ALA A 109 -0.96 7.39 2.72
C ALA A 109 0.43 8.01 2.84
N CYS A 110 0.52 9.29 2.50
CA CYS A 110 1.79 10.01 2.50
C CYS A 110 1.93 10.96 3.68
N THR A 111 3.16 11.10 4.14
CA THR A 111 3.61 12.19 5.01
C THR A 111 4.41 13.19 4.16
N ASN A 112 5.18 14.08 4.80
CA ASN A 112 6.06 15.00 4.07
C ASN A 112 7.22 14.26 3.39
N THR A 113 7.71 13.18 4.01
CA THR A 113 8.95 12.46 3.70
C THR A 113 8.79 10.95 3.61
N LEU A 114 7.62 10.39 3.95
CA LEU A 114 7.36 8.95 3.95
C LEU A 114 6.09 8.59 3.18
N VAL A 115 6.02 7.33 2.77
CA VAL A 115 4.83 6.65 2.25
C VAL A 115 4.60 5.41 3.11
N ILE A 116 3.41 5.28 3.66
CA ILE A 116 2.99 4.11 4.45
C ILE A 116 2.05 3.30 3.59
N VAL A 117 2.31 2.00 3.48
CA VAL A 117 1.49 1.06 2.74
C VAL A 117 0.98 -0.01 3.70
N GLY A 118 -0.31 -0.32 3.63
CA GLY A 118 -0.94 -1.42 4.35
C GLY A 118 -1.84 -2.23 3.42
N VAL A 119 -1.87 -3.54 3.62
CA VAL A 119 -2.70 -4.50 2.89
C VAL A 119 -3.55 -5.26 3.89
N PHE A 120 -4.82 -5.41 3.54
CA PHE A 120 -5.77 -6.32 4.18
C PHE A 120 -6.11 -7.45 3.21
N ASP A 121 -6.14 -8.67 3.72
CA ASP A 121 -6.49 -9.87 2.98
C ASP A 121 -7.52 -10.69 3.79
N ASP A 122 -8.61 -11.07 3.14
CA ASP A 122 -9.72 -11.78 3.77
C ASP A 122 -9.33 -13.15 4.33
N GLU A 123 -8.24 -13.76 3.85
CA GLU A 123 -7.79 -15.08 4.30
C GLU A 123 -6.71 -14.94 5.37
N ALA A 124 -5.88 -13.89 5.30
CA ALA A 124 -4.79 -13.68 6.25
C ALA A 124 -5.18 -12.92 7.53
N CYS A 125 -6.16 -12.01 7.49
CA CYS A 125 -6.49 -11.17 8.66
C CYS A 125 -7.98 -10.90 8.90
N LYS A 126 -8.90 -11.62 8.25
CA LYS A 126 -10.35 -11.44 8.46
C LYS A 126 -10.87 -11.89 9.82
N GLU A 127 -10.19 -12.83 10.50
CA GLU A 127 -10.69 -13.36 11.78
C GLU A 127 -10.91 -12.29 12.86
N GLN A 128 -10.26 -11.14 12.70
CA GLN A 128 -10.35 -10.00 13.61
C GLN A 128 -11.44 -8.99 13.22
N HIS A 129 -12.15 -9.20 12.10
CA HIS A 129 -13.15 -8.27 11.56
C HIS A 129 -14.45 -8.97 11.17
N PRO A 130 -15.62 -8.34 11.42
CA PRO A 130 -16.92 -8.96 11.16
C PRO A 130 -17.26 -9.10 9.66
N SER A 131 -16.52 -8.43 8.77
CA SER A 131 -16.68 -8.52 7.31
C SER A 131 -15.44 -8.02 6.56
N ALA A 132 -15.33 -8.34 5.26
CA ALA A 132 -14.31 -7.81 4.37
C ALA A 132 -14.32 -6.27 4.31
N THR A 133 -15.51 -5.67 4.30
CA THR A 133 -15.68 -4.22 4.30
C THR A 133 -15.18 -3.60 5.60
N ALA A 134 -15.48 -4.23 6.75
CA ALA A 134 -14.98 -3.74 8.03
C ALA A 134 -13.45 -3.81 8.11
N GLY A 135 -12.85 -4.92 7.65
CA GLY A 135 -11.40 -5.07 7.58
C GLY A 135 -10.73 -4.04 6.66
N ALA A 136 -11.31 -3.80 5.48
CA ALA A 136 -10.81 -2.78 4.55
C ALA A 136 -10.85 -1.36 5.16
N LEU A 137 -11.94 -1.00 5.85
CA LEU A 137 -12.04 0.28 6.53
C LEU A 137 -11.04 0.41 7.68
N ALA A 138 -10.84 -0.67 8.45
CA ALA A 138 -9.84 -0.70 9.52
C ALA A 138 -8.42 -0.57 8.97
N CYS A 139 -8.11 -1.21 7.84
CA CYS A 139 -6.83 -1.12 7.16
C CYS A 139 -6.53 0.31 6.72
N ASN A 140 -7.50 0.96 6.04
CA ASN A 140 -7.36 2.36 5.62
C ASN A 140 -7.10 3.26 6.83
N LYS A 141 -7.91 3.10 7.88
CA LYS A 141 -7.78 3.88 9.11
C LYS A 141 -6.41 3.71 9.78
N ALA A 142 -5.91 2.48 9.92
CA ALA A 142 -4.60 2.24 10.55
C ALA A 142 -3.45 2.91 9.78
N VAL A 143 -3.50 2.84 8.45
CA VAL A 143 -2.50 3.47 7.57
C VAL A 143 -2.57 5.00 7.67
N GLU A 144 -3.77 5.57 7.65
CA GLU A 144 -3.97 7.02 7.77
C GLU A 144 -3.62 7.56 9.14
N ASP A 145 -4.01 6.88 10.22
CA ASP A 145 -3.70 7.29 11.59
C ASP A 145 -2.17 7.33 11.81
N LEU A 146 -1.44 6.33 11.29
CA LEU A 146 0.02 6.33 11.35
C LEU A 146 0.63 7.45 10.49
N ALA A 147 0.06 7.71 9.30
CA ALA A 147 0.52 8.79 8.44
C ALA A 147 0.32 10.16 9.09
N GLU A 148 -0.83 10.38 9.71
CA GLU A 148 -1.14 11.62 10.44
C GLU A 148 -0.21 11.81 11.63
N TYR A 149 0.00 10.75 12.42
CA TYR A 149 0.92 10.77 13.55
C TYR A 149 2.34 11.16 13.12
N LEU A 150 2.88 10.49 12.09
CA LEU A 150 4.23 10.75 11.60
C LEU A 150 4.34 12.14 10.95
N ARG A 151 3.30 12.61 10.24
CA ARG A 151 3.25 13.96 9.68
C ARG A 151 3.30 15.03 10.78
N THR A 152 2.54 14.82 11.86
CA THR A 152 2.56 15.71 13.03
C THR A 152 3.91 15.70 13.75
N ALA A 153 4.61 14.56 13.73
CA ALA A 153 5.97 14.43 14.25
C ALA A 153 7.06 15.02 13.34
N GLY A 154 6.69 15.63 12.20
CA GLY A 154 7.60 16.31 11.28
C GLY A 154 8.17 15.44 10.16
N TYR A 155 7.63 14.23 9.98
CA TYR A 155 7.98 13.36 8.87
C TYR A 155 7.09 13.58 7.65
#